data_AF-A0A7S3DKS1-F1
#
_entry.id   AF-A0A7S3DKS1-F1
#
_cell.length_a   1.000
_cell.length_b   1.000
_cell.length_c   1.000
_cell.angle_alpha   90.00
_cell.angle_beta   90.00
_cell.angle_gamma   90.00
#
_symmetry.space_group_name_H-M   'P 1'
#
loop_
_entity.id
_entity.type
_entity.pdbx_description
1 polymer ?
#
loop_
_entity_poly.entity_id
_entity_poly.type
_entity_poly.pdbx_seq_one_letter_code
_entity_poly.pdbx_strand_id
1 'polypeptide(L)'
;SLDGLILVSSTPGYDCDATNWDCGGLLVWQRADRSASFAASSPERLVDPDGVRMDYLTFNGVAVSPDGLIIAVGADKDLLGSDSDALLLWQRSDRSANFSAENPTILLDSRGYNSFALGNGRPSFSDDGLLLAAGSYNADSLVGTSGVVIVWRRETTSSSFADATTVLRFADPDGATSDRFGTADVSLSGDGLVLAAASLRDDDKGSNSGSVTVFELVH
;
A
#
# COMPACT_ATOMS: atom_id res chain seq x y z
N SER A 1 2.28 -11.47 -8.27
CA SER A 1 2.18 -10.62 -9.47
C SER A 1 1.12 -11.18 -10.42
N LEU A 2 0.62 -10.36 -11.35
CA LEU A 2 -0.43 -10.73 -12.31
C LEU A 2 -0.02 -11.91 -13.23
N ASP A 3 1.26 -11.96 -13.58
CA ASP A 3 1.84 -13.07 -14.36
C ASP A 3 2.04 -14.36 -13.54
N GLY A 4 1.84 -14.32 -12.22
CA GLY A 4 1.99 -15.46 -11.32
C GLY A 4 3.43 -15.90 -11.09
N LEU A 5 4.44 -15.09 -11.41
CA LEU A 5 5.86 -15.45 -11.25
C LEU A 5 6.45 -15.02 -9.91
N ILE A 6 5.76 -14.14 -9.18
CA ILE A 6 6.16 -13.63 -7.87
C ILE A 6 5.07 -13.94 -6.86
N LEU A 7 5.50 -14.51 -5.73
CA LEU A 7 4.71 -14.70 -4.53
C LEU A 7 5.31 -13.84 -3.42
N VAL A 8 4.45 -13.12 -2.70
CA VAL A 8 4.84 -12.33 -1.53
C VAL A 8 4.02 -12.79 -0.34
N SER A 9 4.65 -12.95 0.80
CA SER A 9 3.99 -13.22 2.08
C SER A 9 4.36 -12.15 3.08
N SER A 10 3.33 -11.55 3.69
CA SER A 10 3.44 -10.66 4.83
C SER A 10 3.85 -11.44 6.09
N THR A 11 4.72 -10.86 6.91
CA THR A 11 5.12 -11.37 8.23
C THR A 11 5.12 -10.21 9.23
N PRO A 12 3.95 -9.71 9.65
CA PRO A 12 3.85 -8.48 10.44
C PRO A 12 4.39 -8.59 11.86
N GLY A 13 4.43 -9.80 12.44
CA GLY A 13 5.08 -10.07 13.73
C GLY A 13 6.54 -10.51 13.61
N TYR A 14 7.24 -10.05 12.57
CA TYR A 14 8.67 -10.37 12.40
C TYR A 14 9.50 -9.48 13.34
N ASP A 15 10.33 -10.10 14.17
CA ASP A 15 11.28 -9.41 15.03
C ASP A 15 12.52 -9.01 14.22
N CYS A 16 12.86 -7.73 14.22
CA CYS A 16 14.03 -7.23 13.50
C CYS A 16 15.33 -7.56 14.24
N ASP A 17 15.32 -7.61 15.57
CA ASP A 17 16.42 -8.14 16.39
C ASP A 17 15.96 -8.65 17.77
N ALA A 18 16.91 -9.02 18.64
CA ALA A 18 16.61 -9.57 19.98
C ALA A 18 15.97 -8.57 20.96
N THR A 19 15.98 -7.29 20.64
CA THR A 19 15.49 -6.17 21.46
C THR A 19 14.35 -5.39 20.81
N ASN A 20 14.21 -5.49 19.48
CA ASN A 20 13.18 -4.86 18.68
C ASN A 20 12.29 -5.95 18.04
N TRP A 21 11.09 -6.05 18.59
CA TRP A 21 10.10 -7.07 18.27
C TRP A 21 8.92 -6.48 17.50
N ASP A 22 8.24 -7.32 16.72
CA ASP A 22 7.08 -6.94 15.89
C ASP A 22 7.35 -5.74 14.93
N CYS A 23 8.56 -5.65 14.37
CA CYS A 23 8.89 -4.63 13.35
C CYS A 23 8.17 -4.93 12.03
N GLY A 24 7.93 -6.22 11.76
CA GLY A 24 7.28 -6.69 10.56
C GLY A 24 8.23 -6.81 9.37
N GLY A 25 7.72 -7.37 8.28
CA GLY A 25 8.52 -7.67 7.10
C GLY A 25 7.74 -8.50 6.09
N LEU A 26 8.39 -8.82 4.99
CA LEU A 26 7.86 -9.72 3.97
C LEU A 26 8.92 -10.63 3.40
N LEU A 27 8.42 -11.76 2.90
CA LEU A 27 9.20 -12.73 2.16
C LEU A 27 8.73 -12.73 0.71
N VAL A 28 9.70 -12.73 -0.20
CA VAL A 28 9.49 -12.69 -1.63
C VAL A 28 10.09 -13.94 -2.26
N TRP A 29 9.25 -14.68 -2.98
CA TRP A 29 9.67 -15.81 -3.79
C TRP A 29 9.45 -15.51 -5.25
N GLN A 30 10.41 -15.96 -6.05
CA GLN A 30 10.33 -15.91 -7.50
C GLN A 30 10.50 -17.31 -8.08
N ARG A 31 9.80 -17.55 -9.18
CA ARG A 31 9.98 -18.73 -10.02
C ARG A 31 10.29 -18.31 -11.45
N ALA A 32 10.99 -19.17 -12.17
CA ALA A 32 11.42 -18.89 -13.55
C ALA A 32 10.22 -18.77 -14.51
N ASP A 33 9.23 -19.64 -14.34
CA ASP A 33 8.01 -19.66 -15.13
C ASP A 33 6.86 -20.32 -14.35
N ARG A 34 5.67 -20.45 -14.98
CA ARG A 34 4.49 -21.05 -14.34
C ARG A 34 4.57 -22.57 -14.14
N SER A 35 5.49 -23.25 -14.81
CA SER A 35 5.74 -24.69 -14.64
C SER A 35 6.63 -24.99 -13.44
N ALA A 36 7.47 -24.03 -13.04
CA ALA A 36 8.30 -24.12 -11.85
C ALA A 36 7.48 -23.91 -10.56
N SER A 37 7.89 -24.62 -9.50
CA SER A 37 7.42 -24.38 -8.13
C SER A 37 8.18 -23.21 -7.51
N PHE A 38 7.56 -22.51 -6.55
CA PHE A 38 8.31 -21.59 -5.67
C PHE A 38 9.23 -22.40 -4.76
N ALA A 39 10.53 -22.14 -4.81
CA ALA A 39 11.51 -22.83 -3.99
C ALA A 39 11.31 -22.47 -2.51
N ALA A 40 11.28 -23.46 -1.62
CA ALA A 40 11.12 -23.20 -0.19
C ALA A 40 12.36 -22.53 0.44
N SER A 41 13.53 -22.72 -0.16
CA SER A 41 14.80 -22.19 0.34
C SER A 41 15.08 -20.78 -0.17
N SER A 42 15.68 -19.96 0.70
CA SER A 42 16.25 -18.65 0.38
C SER A 42 15.29 -17.65 -0.28
N PRO A 43 14.09 -17.38 0.29
CA PRO A 43 13.33 -16.21 -0.11
C PRO A 43 14.17 -14.95 0.08
N GLU A 44 13.93 -13.98 -0.80
CA GLU A 44 14.36 -12.63 -0.51
C GLU A 44 13.53 -12.09 0.65
N ARG A 45 14.18 -11.42 1.60
CA ARG A 45 13.54 -10.84 2.77
C ARG A 45 13.66 -9.33 2.71
N LEU A 46 12.53 -8.66 2.85
CA LEU A 46 12.46 -7.21 3.00
C LEU A 46 11.93 -6.93 4.40
N VAL A 47 12.62 -6.04 5.10
CA VAL A 47 12.34 -5.70 6.50
C VAL A 47 12.06 -4.22 6.61
N ASP A 48 11.53 -3.84 7.76
CA ASP A 48 11.45 -2.45 8.16
C ASP A 48 12.81 -1.73 8.02
N PRO A 49 12.91 -0.63 7.24
CA PRO A 49 14.15 0.10 7.00
C PRO A 49 14.76 0.76 8.25
N ASP A 50 13.96 1.21 9.21
CA ASP A 50 14.48 1.88 10.41
C ASP A 50 14.72 0.93 11.59
N GLY A 51 14.14 -0.28 11.51
CA GLY A 51 14.33 -1.36 12.47
C GLY A 51 13.71 -1.07 13.83
N VAL A 52 12.62 -0.31 13.89
CA VAL A 52 11.94 0.04 15.13
C VAL A 52 10.90 -1.02 15.51
N ARG A 53 10.72 -1.23 16.81
CA ARG A 53 9.75 -2.19 17.34
C ARG A 53 8.32 -1.67 17.18
N MET A 54 7.37 -2.59 16.98
CA MET A 54 5.93 -2.30 16.85
C MET A 54 5.53 -1.46 15.63
N ASP A 55 6.34 -1.45 14.58
CA ASP A 55 6.01 -0.80 13.31
C ASP A 55 5.05 -1.65 12.46
N TYR A 56 5.01 -2.97 12.75
CA TYR A 56 4.11 -3.95 12.12
C TYR A 56 4.05 -3.81 10.59
N LEU A 57 5.20 -3.64 9.94
CA LEU A 57 5.29 -3.55 8.49
C LEU A 57 4.52 -4.72 7.85
N THR A 58 3.71 -4.42 6.83
CA THR A 58 2.81 -5.36 6.11
C THR A 58 1.51 -5.76 6.81
N PHE A 59 1.21 -5.23 8.00
CA PHE A 59 0.01 -5.62 8.76
C PHE A 59 -1.30 -5.42 7.98
N ASN A 60 -1.42 -4.32 7.25
CA ASN A 60 -2.68 -3.96 6.61
C ASN A 60 -2.73 -4.18 5.09
N GLY A 61 -1.58 -4.36 4.43
CA GLY A 61 -1.62 -4.69 3.00
C GLY A 61 -0.28 -4.73 2.30
N VAL A 62 -0.22 -5.58 1.29
CA VAL A 62 0.88 -5.70 0.34
C VAL A 62 0.31 -5.84 -1.06
N ALA A 63 0.94 -5.16 -2.03
CA ALA A 63 0.60 -5.25 -3.44
C ALA A 63 1.86 -5.41 -4.27
N VAL A 64 1.75 -6.16 -5.36
CA VAL A 64 2.84 -6.34 -6.33
C VAL A 64 2.37 -5.76 -7.66
N SER A 65 3.18 -4.90 -8.26
CA SER A 65 2.86 -4.35 -9.58
C SER A 65 2.70 -5.48 -10.62
N PRO A 66 1.93 -5.26 -11.70
CA PRO A 66 1.71 -6.26 -12.74
C PRO A 66 3.01 -6.74 -13.40
N ASP A 67 3.96 -5.83 -13.62
CA ASP A 67 5.31 -6.11 -14.11
C ASP A 67 6.19 -6.85 -13.09
N GLY A 68 5.80 -6.88 -11.81
CA GLY A 68 6.53 -7.53 -10.74
C GLY A 68 7.84 -6.83 -10.36
N LEU A 69 7.99 -5.55 -10.70
CA LEU A 69 9.17 -4.74 -10.38
C LEU A 69 9.01 -3.91 -9.11
N ILE A 70 7.77 -3.74 -8.63
CA ILE A 70 7.46 -2.94 -7.44
C ILE A 70 6.63 -3.78 -6.48
N ILE A 71 7.00 -3.71 -5.20
CA ILE A 71 6.16 -4.15 -4.09
C ILE A 71 5.79 -2.91 -3.27
N ALA A 72 4.49 -2.62 -3.18
CA ALA A 72 3.95 -1.56 -2.35
C ALA A 72 3.40 -2.14 -1.05
N VAL A 73 3.72 -1.49 0.07
CA VAL A 73 3.39 -1.96 1.41
C VAL A 73 2.93 -0.78 2.25
N GLY A 74 1.79 -0.95 2.91
CA GLY A 74 1.38 -0.05 3.99
C GLY A 74 2.06 -0.41 5.30
N ALA A 75 2.45 0.60 6.07
CA ALA A 75 2.94 0.44 7.43
C ALA A 75 2.02 1.16 8.41
N ASP A 76 1.85 0.59 9.61
CA ASP A 76 0.86 1.07 10.57
C ASP A 76 1.44 2.01 11.64
N LYS A 77 2.74 2.38 11.55
CA LYS A 77 3.41 3.33 12.45
C LYS A 77 4.82 3.72 11.97
N ASP A 78 5.21 4.94 12.33
CA ASP A 78 6.54 5.47 12.71
C ASP A 78 7.83 5.16 11.93
N LEU A 79 7.76 4.68 10.69
CA LEU A 79 8.94 4.39 9.83
C LEU A 79 9.94 5.55 9.59
N LEU A 80 9.60 6.79 9.98
CA LEU A 80 10.46 7.98 9.85
C LEU A 80 10.44 8.89 11.12
N GLY A 81 9.98 8.36 12.26
CA GLY A 81 9.69 9.12 13.49
C GLY A 81 8.20 9.32 13.74
N SER A 82 7.86 9.97 14.87
CA SER A 82 6.48 10.03 15.40
C SER A 82 5.43 10.42 14.36
N ASP A 83 4.47 9.52 14.16
CA ASP A 83 3.28 9.63 13.32
C ASP A 83 3.58 9.79 11.81
N SER A 84 4.67 9.17 11.34
CA SER A 84 5.07 9.19 9.92
C SER A 84 4.38 8.09 9.12
N ASP A 85 3.13 8.32 8.74
CA ASP A 85 2.41 7.47 7.79
C ASP A 85 3.10 7.40 6.43
N ALA A 86 3.45 6.20 5.97
CA ALA A 86 4.18 5.97 4.73
C ALA A 86 3.67 4.76 3.95
N LEU A 87 3.59 4.91 2.63
CA LEU A 87 3.50 3.79 1.71
C LEU A 87 4.92 3.51 1.18
N LEU A 88 5.45 2.35 1.54
CA LEU A 88 6.79 1.93 1.15
C LEU A 88 6.75 1.15 -0.16
N LEU A 89 7.61 1.53 -1.10
CA LEU A 89 7.75 0.90 -2.41
C LEU A 89 9.16 0.35 -2.57
N TRP A 90 9.30 -0.97 -2.47
CA TRP A 90 10.54 -1.65 -2.87
C TRP A 90 10.55 -1.83 -4.38
N GLN A 91 11.68 -1.49 -4.99
CA GLN A 91 11.85 -1.52 -6.44
C GLN A 91 13.05 -2.37 -6.84
N ARG A 92 13.04 -2.85 -8.08
CA ARG A 92 14.17 -3.52 -8.71
C ARG A 92 14.26 -3.15 -10.19
N SER A 93 15.45 -3.24 -10.75
CA SER A 93 15.70 -2.89 -12.15
C SER A 93 14.99 -3.82 -13.13
N ASP A 94 14.93 -5.11 -12.80
CA ASP A 94 14.36 -6.17 -13.61
C ASP A 94 14.08 -7.41 -12.75
N ARG A 95 13.54 -8.46 -13.36
CA ARG A 95 13.18 -9.70 -12.64
C ARG A 95 14.37 -10.57 -12.23
N SER A 96 15.56 -10.34 -12.76
CA SER A 96 16.76 -11.06 -12.32
C SER A 96 17.42 -10.40 -11.12
N ALA A 97 17.10 -9.12 -10.86
CA ALA A 97 17.57 -8.38 -9.71
C ALA A 97 16.73 -8.67 -8.45
N ASN A 98 17.40 -8.55 -7.31
CA ASN A 98 16.76 -8.44 -6.00
C ASN A 98 16.15 -7.03 -5.86
N PHE A 99 15.17 -6.89 -4.97
CA PHE A 99 14.65 -5.60 -4.54
C PHE A 99 15.68 -4.81 -3.76
N SER A 100 15.58 -3.47 -3.82
CA SER A 100 16.42 -2.53 -3.08
C SER A 100 16.07 -2.54 -1.59
N ALA A 101 16.47 -3.60 -0.88
CA ALA A 101 16.03 -3.89 0.49
C ALA A 101 16.22 -2.73 1.48
N GLU A 102 17.29 -1.94 1.33
CA GLU A 102 17.67 -0.91 2.31
C GLU A 102 17.11 0.50 2.03
N ASN A 103 16.49 0.75 0.88
CA ASN A 103 16.01 2.09 0.52
C ASN A 103 14.71 2.03 -0.30
N PRO A 104 13.57 1.70 0.33
CA PRO A 104 12.29 1.81 -0.35
C PRO A 104 12.02 3.28 -0.72
N THR A 105 11.33 3.47 -1.83
CA THR A 105 10.70 4.76 -2.12
C THR A 105 9.56 4.97 -1.14
N ILE A 106 9.51 6.16 -0.55
CA ILE A 106 8.50 6.52 0.44
C ILE A 106 7.50 7.47 -0.21
N LEU A 107 6.23 7.08 -0.24
CA LEU A 107 5.14 7.96 -0.63
C LEU A 107 4.40 8.41 0.62
N LEU A 108 4.18 9.73 0.72
CA LEU A 108 3.50 10.38 1.83
C LEU A 108 2.17 10.97 1.36
N ASP A 109 1.25 11.17 2.29
CA ASP A 109 -0.07 11.75 2.00
C ASP A 109 -0.09 13.27 1.82
N SER A 110 1.07 13.94 1.93
CA SER A 110 1.33 15.38 1.73
C SER A 110 0.71 16.38 2.72
N ARG A 111 0.16 15.97 3.87
CA ARG A 111 -0.31 16.92 4.91
C ARG A 111 0.07 16.49 6.33
N GLY A 112 1.26 16.93 6.75
CA GLY A 112 1.69 17.11 8.15
C GLY A 112 1.22 16.09 9.20
N TYR A 113 2.05 15.09 9.47
CA TYR A 113 2.32 14.39 10.75
C TYR A 113 1.20 14.02 11.73
N ASN A 114 -0.08 14.00 11.35
CA ASN A 114 -1.16 13.50 12.24
C ASN A 114 -1.99 12.39 11.59
N SER A 115 -1.53 11.89 10.46
CA SER A 115 -2.18 10.81 9.75
C SER A 115 -1.86 9.52 10.49
N PHE A 116 -2.90 8.77 10.78
CA PHE A 116 -2.81 7.36 11.12
C PHE A 116 -3.17 6.58 9.86
N ALA A 117 -2.37 5.58 9.54
CA ALA A 117 -2.73 4.44 8.71
C ALA A 117 -2.71 4.61 7.17
N LEU A 118 -1.73 5.29 6.55
CA LEU A 118 -1.54 5.21 5.08
C LEU A 118 -1.17 3.78 4.62
N GLY A 119 -1.91 3.27 3.64
CA GLY A 119 -1.77 1.89 3.17
C GLY A 119 -2.59 0.87 3.98
N ASN A 120 -3.47 1.31 4.89
CA ASN A 120 -4.37 0.40 5.60
C ASN A 120 -5.34 -0.33 4.67
N GLY A 121 -5.83 0.38 3.65
CA GLY A 121 -6.83 -0.15 2.72
C GLY A 121 -6.29 -1.08 1.64
N ARG A 122 -5.17 -1.78 1.85
CA ARG A 122 -4.48 -2.59 0.83
C ARG A 122 -4.16 -1.79 -0.45
N PRO A 123 -2.87 -1.55 -0.75
CA PRO A 123 -2.53 -0.84 -1.98
C PRO A 123 -3.04 -1.60 -3.23
N SER A 124 -3.37 -0.87 -4.30
CA SER A 124 -3.90 -1.44 -5.53
C SER A 124 -3.25 -0.82 -6.75
N PHE A 125 -2.89 -1.62 -7.74
CA PHE A 125 -2.32 -1.16 -9.01
C PHE A 125 -3.33 -1.31 -10.14
N SER A 126 -3.28 -0.43 -11.14
CA SER A 126 -3.85 -0.70 -12.47
C SER A 126 -3.07 -1.80 -13.19
N ASP A 127 -3.65 -2.45 -14.22
CA ASP A 127 -3.01 -3.56 -14.95
C ASP A 127 -1.80 -3.11 -15.77
N ASP A 128 -1.74 -1.84 -16.17
CA ASP A 128 -0.57 -1.23 -16.81
C ASP A 128 0.52 -0.85 -15.79
N GLY A 129 0.22 -0.92 -14.49
CA GLY A 129 1.11 -0.57 -13.40
C GLY A 129 1.47 0.92 -13.32
N LEU A 130 0.75 1.80 -14.01
CA LEU A 130 1.01 3.25 -13.99
C LEU A 130 0.29 3.98 -12.86
N LEU A 131 -0.82 3.41 -12.37
CA LEU A 131 -1.54 3.91 -11.20
C LEU A 131 -1.30 3.03 -9.98
N LEU A 132 -1.19 3.67 -8.82
CA LEU A 132 -1.16 3.06 -7.51
C LEU A 132 -2.16 3.80 -6.62
N ALA A 133 -3.12 3.09 -6.05
CA ALA A 133 -4.07 3.61 -5.08
C ALA A 133 -3.78 3.05 -3.68
N ALA A 134 -3.90 3.88 -2.66
CA ALA A 134 -3.88 3.44 -1.26
C ALA A 134 -4.73 4.38 -0.41
N GLY A 135 -5.40 3.82 0.61
CA GLY A 135 -6.16 4.62 1.56
C GLY A 135 -5.36 5.00 2.81
N SER A 136 -5.76 6.10 3.45
CA SER A 136 -5.29 6.56 4.75
C SER A 136 -6.47 6.92 5.64
N TYR A 137 -6.49 6.40 6.86
CA TYR A 137 -7.61 6.53 7.80
C TYR A 137 -7.76 7.95 8.36
N ASN A 138 -6.64 8.63 8.59
CA ASN A 138 -6.60 9.90 9.31
C ASN A 138 -5.81 10.98 8.57
N ALA A 139 -5.46 10.78 7.30
CA ALA A 139 -5.07 11.90 6.45
C ALA A 139 -6.21 12.92 6.50
N ASP A 140 -5.97 14.07 7.12
CA ASP A 140 -6.93 15.16 7.30
C ASP A 140 -7.72 15.35 6.00
N SER A 141 -8.91 14.74 5.97
CA SER A 141 -9.73 14.79 4.78
C SER A 141 -10.19 16.24 4.62
N LEU A 142 -10.67 16.58 3.43
CA LEU A 142 -11.24 17.90 3.18
C LEU A 142 -12.45 18.21 4.11
N VAL A 143 -12.93 17.21 4.87
CA VAL A 143 -14.05 17.21 5.83
C VAL A 143 -13.80 16.18 6.97
N GLY A 144 -12.76 16.38 7.79
CA GLY A 144 -12.55 15.61 9.04
C GLY A 144 -11.86 14.23 8.92
N THR A 145 -11.82 13.44 9.99
CA THR A 145 -11.09 12.14 10.08
C THR A 145 -11.89 10.96 9.50
N SER A 146 -12.54 11.14 8.35
CA SER A 146 -13.32 10.09 7.68
C SER A 146 -12.43 9.11 6.90
N GLY A 147 -11.23 9.52 6.51
CA GLY A 147 -10.30 8.78 5.66
C GLY A 147 -10.25 9.33 4.24
N VAL A 148 -9.19 8.99 3.50
CA VAL A 148 -9.00 9.36 2.10
C VAL A 148 -8.42 8.19 1.31
N VAL A 149 -8.66 8.18 0.01
CA VAL A 149 -7.92 7.37 -0.95
C VAL A 149 -7.08 8.27 -1.83
N ILE A 150 -5.80 7.93 -1.95
CA ILE A 150 -4.83 8.67 -2.75
C ILE A 150 -4.43 7.78 -3.92
N VAL A 151 -4.41 8.35 -5.12
CA VAL A 151 -3.96 7.68 -6.34
C VAL A 151 -2.75 8.45 -6.89
N TRP A 152 -1.62 7.76 -6.99
CA TRP A 152 -0.42 8.28 -7.64
C TRP A 152 -0.34 7.76 -9.07
N ARG A 153 0.13 8.63 -9.98
CA ARG A 153 0.40 8.29 -11.38
C ARG A 153 1.87 8.51 -11.71
N ARG A 154 2.53 7.48 -12.25
CA ARG A 154 3.84 7.59 -12.90
C ARG A 154 3.67 7.62 -14.42
N GLU A 155 4.61 8.28 -15.11
CA GLU A 155 4.54 8.46 -16.57
C GLU A 155 4.79 7.15 -17.33
N THR A 156 5.74 6.35 -16.85
CA THR A 156 6.12 5.07 -17.47
C THR A 156 6.41 4.03 -16.40
N THR A 157 6.44 2.74 -16.79
CA THR A 157 6.82 1.66 -15.86
C THR A 157 8.27 1.71 -15.39
N SER A 158 9.13 2.46 -16.09
CA SER A 158 10.50 2.77 -15.68
C SER A 158 10.63 3.99 -14.76
N SER A 159 9.56 4.80 -14.63
CA SER A 159 9.55 5.96 -13.75
C SER A 159 9.29 5.56 -12.29
N SER A 160 9.88 6.28 -11.35
CA SER A 160 9.57 6.13 -9.92
C SER A 160 8.23 6.79 -9.60
N PHE A 161 7.48 6.22 -8.66
CA PHE A 161 6.31 6.90 -8.09
C PHE A 161 6.69 8.12 -7.23
N ALA A 162 7.95 8.25 -6.79
CA ALA A 162 8.43 9.47 -6.14
C ALA A 162 8.37 10.69 -7.07
N ASP A 163 8.50 10.46 -8.38
CA ASP A 163 8.42 11.49 -9.41
C ASP A 163 6.98 11.68 -9.94
N ALA A 164 5.98 11.08 -9.29
CA ALA A 164 4.59 11.12 -9.74
C ALA A 164 4.09 12.56 -9.87
N THR A 165 3.71 12.94 -11.08
CA THR A 165 3.31 14.31 -11.45
C THR A 165 1.85 14.59 -11.12
N THR A 166 1.05 13.54 -10.95
CA THR A 166 -0.39 13.64 -10.67
C THR A 166 -0.75 12.81 -9.45
N VAL A 167 -1.45 13.46 -8.51
CA VAL A 167 -2.00 12.84 -7.30
C VAL A 167 -3.49 13.15 -7.26
N LEU A 168 -4.35 12.13 -7.40
CA LEU A 168 -5.78 12.27 -7.16
C LEU A 168 -6.09 11.91 -5.71
N ARG A 169 -7.08 12.59 -5.13
CA ARG A 169 -7.52 12.35 -3.75
C ARG A 169 -9.04 12.25 -3.71
N PHE A 170 -9.52 11.19 -3.08
CA PHE A 170 -10.94 10.92 -2.87
C PHE A 170 -11.19 10.93 -1.37
N ALA A 171 -12.24 11.61 -0.95
CA ALA A 171 -12.78 11.53 0.40
C ALA A 171 -14.17 10.89 0.33
N ASP A 172 -14.68 10.46 1.48
CA ASP A 172 -16.05 9.95 1.55
C ASP A 172 -17.05 11.02 1.05
N PRO A 173 -17.93 10.71 0.08
CA PRO A 173 -18.84 11.70 -0.48
C PRO A 173 -19.84 12.30 0.51
N ASP A 174 -20.20 11.58 1.59
CA ASP A 174 -21.11 12.08 2.62
C ASP A 174 -20.41 12.97 3.68
N GLY A 175 -19.07 12.91 3.74
CA GLY A 175 -18.26 13.62 4.73
C GLY A 175 -18.47 13.16 6.17
N ALA A 176 -19.02 11.96 6.39
CA ALA A 176 -19.28 11.42 7.72
C ALA A 176 -17.97 11.07 8.44
N THR A 177 -17.77 11.66 9.61
CA THR A 177 -16.56 11.44 10.40
C THR A 177 -16.57 10.04 11.01
N SER A 178 -15.43 9.33 10.95
CA SER A 178 -15.20 7.99 11.53
C SER A 178 -15.61 6.77 10.70
N ASP A 179 -16.08 6.98 9.47
CA ASP A 179 -16.56 5.91 8.57
C ASP A 179 -15.43 5.02 8.03
N ARG A 180 -14.18 5.47 8.20
CA ARG A 180 -12.96 4.79 7.80
C ARG A 180 -12.93 4.50 6.30
N PHE A 181 -13.27 5.53 5.52
CA PHE A 181 -13.20 5.52 4.07
C PHE A 181 -11.81 5.13 3.58
N GLY A 182 -11.76 4.11 2.73
CA GLY A 182 -10.54 3.61 2.11
C GLY A 182 -9.61 2.87 3.06
N THR A 183 -9.99 2.56 4.31
CA THR A 183 -9.06 1.89 5.25
C THR A 183 -9.16 0.38 5.23
N ALA A 184 -10.28 -0.18 4.78
CA ALA A 184 -10.45 -1.63 4.76
C ALA A 184 -9.99 -2.24 3.44
N ASP A 185 -10.35 -1.61 2.32
CA ASP A 185 -9.94 -2.04 1.00
C ASP A 185 -10.07 -0.89 -0.02
N VAL A 186 -9.19 -0.91 -1.01
CA VAL A 186 -9.12 -0.01 -2.15
C VAL A 186 -8.83 -0.86 -3.38
N SER A 187 -9.62 -0.69 -4.43
CA SER A 187 -9.45 -1.45 -5.67
C SER A 187 -9.53 -0.53 -6.88
N LEU A 188 -8.46 -0.50 -7.67
CA LEU A 188 -8.47 0.04 -9.02
C LEU A 188 -8.94 -1.02 -10.01
N SER A 189 -9.69 -0.61 -11.03
CA SER A 189 -9.90 -1.42 -12.21
C SER A 189 -8.60 -1.59 -12.99
N GLY A 190 -8.53 -2.65 -13.80
CA GLY A 190 -7.35 -2.93 -14.62
C GLY A 190 -6.99 -1.80 -15.59
N ASP A 191 -8.01 -1.14 -16.16
CA ASP A 191 -7.83 0.02 -17.04
C ASP A 191 -7.57 1.34 -16.28
N GLY A 192 -7.62 1.33 -14.95
CA GLY A 192 -7.38 2.50 -14.12
C GLY A 192 -8.47 3.58 -14.21
N LEU A 193 -9.65 3.26 -14.76
CA LEU A 193 -10.76 4.20 -14.92
C LEU A 193 -11.79 4.15 -13.80
N VAL A 194 -11.75 3.13 -12.94
CA VAL A 194 -12.70 2.96 -11.84
C VAL A 194 -11.93 2.70 -10.55
N LEU A 195 -12.33 3.37 -9.48
CA LEU A 195 -11.81 3.18 -8.13
C LEU A 195 -12.97 2.81 -7.20
N ALA A 196 -12.86 1.67 -6.52
CA ALA A 196 -13.74 1.29 -5.43
C ALA A 196 -13.01 1.47 -4.09
N ALA A 197 -13.69 2.06 -3.10
CA ALA A 197 -13.16 2.30 -1.76
C ALA A 197 -14.21 1.92 -0.72
N ALA A 198 -13.79 1.16 0.30
CA ALA A 198 -14.68 0.70 1.36
C ALA A 198 -14.68 1.66 2.56
N SER A 199 -15.86 1.96 3.10
CA SER A 199 -16.07 2.65 4.38
C SER A 199 -16.60 1.65 5.39
N LEU A 200 -15.72 1.07 6.21
CA LEU A 200 -16.07 -0.05 7.09
C LEU A 200 -17.10 0.31 8.17
N ARG A 201 -17.15 1.59 8.58
CA ARG A 201 -17.97 2.05 9.69
C ARG A 201 -19.14 2.93 9.31
N ASP A 202 -19.39 3.10 8.02
CA ASP A 202 -20.57 3.81 7.52
C ASP A 202 -21.84 3.26 8.19
N ASP A 203 -22.59 4.17 8.82
CA ASP A 203 -23.79 3.88 9.59
C ASP A 203 -25.10 4.39 9.00
N ASP A 204 -25.09 4.88 7.77
CA ASP A 204 -26.27 5.40 7.06
C ASP A 204 -27.43 4.39 6.98
N LYS A 205 -27.11 3.09 6.95
CA LYS A 205 -28.08 1.98 6.91
C LYS A 205 -28.13 1.14 8.19
N GLY A 206 -27.58 1.67 9.28
CA GLY A 206 -27.51 1.03 10.58
C GLY A 206 -26.07 1.01 11.11
N SER A 207 -25.90 0.95 12.44
CA SER A 207 -24.59 1.10 13.09
C SER A 207 -23.50 0.22 12.47
N ASN A 208 -22.44 0.87 11.94
CA ASN A 208 -21.30 0.22 11.27
C ASN A 208 -21.72 -0.79 10.20
N SER A 209 -22.78 -0.49 9.45
CA SER A 209 -23.27 -1.34 8.35
C SER A 209 -22.27 -1.46 7.21
N GLY A 210 -21.40 -0.46 7.08
CA GLY A 210 -20.36 -0.35 6.06
C GLY A 210 -20.92 -0.06 4.68
N SER A 211 -20.07 0.48 3.81
CA SER A 211 -20.39 0.75 2.42
C SER A 211 -19.17 0.64 1.51
N VAL A 212 -19.45 0.67 0.20
CA VAL A 212 -18.43 0.79 -0.83
C VAL A 212 -18.86 1.90 -1.78
N THR A 213 -17.98 2.85 -1.96
CA THR A 213 -18.15 3.95 -2.90
C THR A 213 -17.31 3.69 -4.14
N VAL A 214 -17.89 3.95 -5.31
CA VAL A 214 -17.24 3.74 -6.61
C VAL A 214 -17.12 5.08 -7.32
N PHE A 215 -15.90 5.39 -7.77
CA PHE A 215 -15.56 6.61 -8.49
C PHE A 215 -15.15 6.26 -9.92
N GLU A 216 -15.61 7.07 -10.87
CA GLU A 216 -15.10 7.07 -12.24
C GLU A 216 -13.97 8.10 -12.36
N LEU A 217 -12.80 7.63 -12.80
CA LEU A 217 -11.60 8.44 -13.00
C LEU A 217 -11.64 8.96 -14.42
N VAL A 218 -12.13 10.19 -14.58
CA VAL A 218 -12.16 10.86 -15.88
C VAL A 218 -10.75 11.37 -16.19
N HIS A 219 -10.20 10.93 -17.32
CA HIS A 219 -8.90 11.37 -17.84
C HIS A 219 -8.88 12.86 -18.21
#